data_AF-A0A421JJB5-F1
#
_entry.id   AF-A0A421JJB5-F1
#
_cell.length_a   1.000
_cell.length_b   1.000
_cell.length_c   1.000
_cell.angle_alpha   90.00
_cell.angle_beta   90.00
_cell.angle_gamma   90.00
#
_symmetry.space_group_name_H-M   'P 1'
#
loop_
_entity.id
_entity.type
_entity.pdbx_description
1 polymer ?
#
loop_
_entity_poly.entity_id
_entity_poly.type
_entity_poly.pdbx_seq_one_letter_code
_entity_poly.pdbx_strand_id
1 'polypeptide(L)' 'MAKTLLHDKEFDRFNVLKETSGNRFRLTPKNSFGIFILAGVIPVGLTYLAYATEGEYHWNRLFRRTPLYETEYVPRDKDL' A
#
# COMPACT_ATOMS: atom_id res chain seq x y z
N MET A 1 4.71 12.67 30.90
CA MET A 1 3.82 11.50 31.03
C MET A 1 3.04 11.65 32.32
N ALA A 2 1.72 11.54 32.26
CA ALA A 2 0.84 11.78 33.40
C ALA A 2 1.22 10.86 34.58
N LYS A 3 1.52 11.44 35.75
CA LYS A 3 1.91 10.72 36.99
C LYS A 3 0.73 10.00 37.67
N THR A 4 -0.36 9.75 36.95
CA THR A 4 -1.64 9.25 37.46
C THR A 4 -1.92 7.78 37.12
N LEU A 5 -1.11 7.16 36.26
CA LEU A 5 -1.23 5.73 35.94
C LEU A 5 -0.38 4.91 36.89
N LEU A 6 -1.04 4.08 37.70
CA LEU A 6 -0.37 3.05 38.50
C LEU A 6 0.18 1.98 37.56
N HIS A 7 1.45 1.63 37.76
CA HIS A 7 2.14 0.63 36.96
C HIS A 7 1.65 -0.76 37.38
N ASP A 8 0.98 -1.45 36.47
CA ASP A 8 0.61 -2.86 36.67
C ASP A 8 1.72 -3.75 36.11
N LYS A 9 2.50 -4.31 37.03
CA LYS A 9 3.66 -5.15 36.74
C LYS A 9 3.39 -6.25 35.69
N GLU A 10 2.19 -6.82 35.66
CA GLU A 10 1.88 -7.86 34.67
C GLU A 10 1.59 -7.25 33.29
N PHE A 11 0.95 -6.09 33.25
CA PHE A 11 0.73 -5.34 32.01
C PHE A 11 2.06 -4.88 31.39
N ASP A 12 3.01 -4.45 32.21
CA ASP A 12 4.31 -4.00 31.72
C ASP A 12 5.16 -5.16 31.19
N ARG A 13 5.10 -6.32 31.84
CA ARG A 13 5.70 -7.55 31.29
C ARG A 13 5.09 -7.94 29.96
N PHE A 14 3.76 -7.88 29.84
CA PHE A 14 3.09 -8.14 28.56
C PHE A 14 3.56 -7.16 27.48
N ASN A 15 3.65 -5.86 27.78
CA ASN A 15 4.11 -4.85 26.84
C ASN A 15 5.55 -5.11 26.39
N VAL A 16 6.45 -5.41 27.33
CA VAL A 16 7.84 -5.78 27.01
C VAL A 16 7.89 -7.02 26.11
N LEU A 17 7.11 -8.06 26.42
CA LEU A 17 7.06 -9.27 25.60
C LEU A 17 6.50 -9.01 24.20
N LYS A 18 5.49 -8.15 24.09
CA LYS A 18 4.86 -7.75 22.82
C LYS A 18 5.82 -6.92 21.96
N GLU A 19 6.51 -5.96 22.54
CA GLU A 19 7.52 -5.14 21.85
C GLU A 19 8.68 -6.00 21.33
N THR A 20 9.11 -6.98 22.12
CA THR A 20 10.20 -7.89 21.75
C THR A 20 9.73 -9.17 21.05
N SER A 21 8.48 -9.22 20.56
CA SER A 21 7.90 -10.39 19.89
C SER A 21 8.64 -10.78 18.61
N GLY A 22 9.09 -9.80 17.83
CA GLY A 22 9.89 -10.02 16.62
C GLY A 22 11.21 -10.74 16.89
N ASN A 23 11.91 -10.38 17.97
CA ASN A 23 13.18 -11.01 18.36
C ASN A 23 13.02 -12.48 18.78
N ARG A 24 11.82 -12.87 19.20
CA ARG A 24 11.51 -14.24 19.62
C ARG A 24 10.84 -15.07 18.54
N PHE A 25 10.55 -14.48 17.38
CA PHE A 25 9.90 -15.19 16.29
C PHE A 25 10.80 -16.31 15.75
N ARG A 26 10.22 -17.49 15.55
CA ARG A 26 10.87 -18.63 14.91
C ARG A 26 9.96 -19.20 13.85
N LEU A 27 10.52 -19.50 12.68
CA LEU A 27 9.79 -20.21 11.64
C LEU A 27 9.56 -21.65 12.09
N THR A 28 8.29 -22.05 12.14
CA THR A 28 7.84 -23.38 12.49
C THR A 28 6.90 -23.88 11.40
N PRO A 29 6.76 -25.20 11.19
CA PRO A 29 5.86 -25.73 10.16
C PRO A 29 4.41 -25.24 10.29
N LYS A 30 3.97 -24.93 11.53
CA LYS A 30 2.63 -24.42 11.81
C LYS A 30 2.43 -22.97 11.35
N ASN A 31 3.45 -22.11 11.46
CA ASN A 31 3.34 -20.69 11.08
C ASN A 31 3.83 -20.41 9.65
N SER A 32 4.66 -21.29 9.08
CA SER A 32 5.23 -21.11 7.74
C SER A 32 4.14 -21.13 6.67
N PHE A 33 3.11 -21.95 6.82
CA PHE A 33 1.99 -22.02 5.87
C PHE A 33 1.23 -20.68 5.77
N GLY A 34 0.91 -20.08 6.92
CA GLY A 34 0.24 -18.78 6.97
C GLY A 34 1.09 -17.67 6.37
N ILE A 35 2.40 -17.66 6.66
CA ILE A 35 3.34 -16.68 6.11
C ILE A 35 3.45 -16.83 4.58
N PHE A 36 3.56 -18.06 4.08
CA PHE A 36 3.64 -18.33 2.66
C PHE A 36 2.40 -17.82 1.91
N ILE A 37 1.21 -18.04 2.46
CA ILE A 37 -0.03 -17.54 1.86
C ILE A 37 -0.08 -16.02 1.90
N LEU A 38 0.09 -15.43 3.09
CA LEU A 38 -0.13 -14.01 3.30
C LEU A 38 0.94 -13.13 2.66
N ALA A 39 2.21 -13.54 2.71
CA ALA A 39 3.33 -12.78 2.17
C ALA A 39 3.72 -13.18 0.74
N GLY A 40 3.33 -14.38 0.29
CA GLY A 40 3.67 -14.90 -1.04
C GLY A 40 2.46 -14.95 -1.96
N VAL A 41 1.55 -15.90 -1.70
CA VAL A 41 0.45 -16.22 -2.62
C VAL A 41 -0.48 -15.02 -2.85
N ILE A 42 -0.89 -14.33 -1.77
CA ILE A 42 -1.84 -13.22 -1.88
C ILE A 42 -1.25 -12.05 -2.66
N PRO A 43 -0.06 -11.49 -2.32
CA PRO A 43 0.50 -10.38 -3.07
C PRO A 43 0.77 -10.73 -4.54
N VAL A 44 1.29 -11.92 -4.82
CA VAL A 44 1.56 -12.36 -6.19
C VAL A 44 0.26 -12.51 -6.99
N GLY A 45 -0.76 -13.16 -6.41
CA GLY A 45 -2.06 -13.35 -7.06
C GLY A 45 -2.78 -12.03 -7.31
N LEU A 46 -2.78 -11.13 -6.33
CA LEU A 46 -3.38 -9.80 -6.48
C LEU A 46 -2.65 -8.97 -7.54
N THR A 47 -1.31 -9.03 -7.56
CA THR A 47 -0.51 -8.32 -8.56
C THR A 47 -0.81 -8.85 -9.95
N TYR A 48 -0.80 -10.17 -10.12
CA TYR A 48 -1.14 -10.81 -11.40
C TYR A 48 -2.53 -10.40 -11.88
N LEU A 49 -3.54 -10.46 -11.00
CA LEU A 49 -4.92 -10.09 -11.34
C LEU A 49 -5.03 -8.60 -11.70
N ALA A 50 -4.36 -7.72 -10.95
CA ALA A 50 -4.37 -6.29 -11.21
C ALA A 50 -3.80 -5.96 -12.60
N TYR A 51 -2.68 -6.57 -12.99
CA TYR A 51 -2.08 -6.38 -14.31
C TYR A 51 -2.87 -7.08 -15.43
N ALA A 52 -3.45 -8.24 -15.16
CA ALA A 52 -4.26 -8.94 -16.16
C ALA A 52 -5.54 -8.16 -16.50
N THR A 53 -6.16 -7.53 -15.50
CA THR A 53 -7.37 -6.72 -15.65
C THR A 53 -7.09 -5.24 -15.90
N GLU A 54 -5.82 -4.87 -16.07
CA GLU A 54 -5.42 -3.48 -16.24
C GLU A 54 -6.02 -2.91 -17.53
N GLY A 55 -6.91 -1.93 -17.37
CA GLY A 55 -7.61 -1.33 -18.49
C GLY A 55 -8.76 -2.15 -19.06
N GLU A 56 -9.19 -3.27 -18.44
CA GLU A 56 -10.42 -3.95 -18.86
C GLU A 56 -11.67 -3.19 -18.40
N TYR A 57 -11.62 -2.60 -17.20
CA TYR A 57 -12.73 -1.84 -16.62
C TYR A 57 -12.45 -0.34 -16.69
N HIS A 58 -13.18 0.34 -17.56
CA HIS A 58 -13.03 1.78 -17.82
C HIS A 58 -13.99 2.65 -17.00
N TRP A 59 -14.13 2.37 -15.70
CA TRP A 59 -15.10 3.09 -14.86
C TRP A 59 -14.82 4.59 -14.80
N ASN A 60 -13.58 5.02 -15.03
CA ASN A 60 -13.18 6.42 -15.18
C ASN A 60 -12.16 6.59 -16.32
N ARG A 61 -12.52 6.28 -17.56
CA ARG A 61 -11.72 6.62 -18.74
C ARG A 61 -11.69 8.16 -18.91
N LEU A 62 -10.82 8.84 -18.17
CA LEU A 62 -10.44 10.24 -18.39
C LEU A 62 -9.48 10.30 -19.60
N PHE A 63 -9.97 9.91 -20.77
CA PHE A 63 -9.29 10.29 -21.98
C PHE A 63 -9.39 11.80 -22.15
N ARG A 64 -8.28 12.43 -22.55
CA ARG A 64 -8.34 13.79 -23.08
C ARG A 64 -9.26 13.77 -24.30
N ARG A 65 -10.46 14.32 -24.14
CA ARG A 65 -11.40 14.55 -25.23
C ARG A 65 -11.08 15.82 -26.01
N THR A 66 -10.17 16.65 -25.49
CA THR A 66 -9.76 17.92 -26.06
C THR A 66 -8.27 17.92 -26.40
N PRO A 67 -7.88 18.53 -27.53
CA PRO A 67 -6.47 18.67 -27.90
C PRO A 67 -5.72 19.56 -26.89
N LEU A 68 -4.43 19.27 -26.68
CA LEU A 68 -3.54 20.04 -25.78
C LEU A 68 -3.18 21.42 -26.32
N TYR A 69 -3.29 21.61 -27.63
CA TYR A 69 -2.89 22.81 -28.35
C TYR A 69 -4.08 23.30 -29.17
N GLU A 70 -4.25 24.62 -29.27
CA GLU A 70 -5.24 25.24 -30.15
C GLU A 70 -4.96 24.84 -31.61
N THR A 71 -5.98 24.33 -32.30
CA THR A 71 -5.88 23.88 -33.70
C THR A 71 -5.92 25.02 -34.70
N GLU A 72 -6.38 26.21 -34.30
CA GLU A 72 -6.26 27.43 -35.09
C GLU A 72 -4.92 28.08 -34.79
N TYR A 73 -3.99 27.98 -35.73
CA TYR A 73 -2.79 28.80 -35.73
C TYR A 73 -3.19 30.27 -35.90
N VAL A 74 -3.23 31.03 -34.82
CA VAL A 74 -3.27 32.49 -34.88
C VAL A 74 -1.82 32.97 -34.95
N PRO A 75 -1.34 33.52 -36.08
CA PRO A 75 -0.01 34.11 -36.13
C PRO A 75 0.04 35.24 -35.12
N ARG A 76 0.95 35.12 -34.14
CA ARG A 76 1.25 36.22 -33.23
C ARG A 76 1.84 37.35 -34.07
N ASP A 77 1.24 38.54 -34.02
CA ASP A 77 1.79 39.73 -34.65
C ASP A 77 3.26 39.83 -34.21
N LYS A 78 4.16 39.73 -35.18
CA LYS A 78 5.57 39.95 -34.93
C LYS A 78 5.70 41.42 -34.56
N ASP A 79 6.06 41.68 -33.31
CA ASP A 79 6.49 43.00 -32.88
C ASP A 79 7.56 43.52 -33.86
N LEU A 80 7.20 44.56 -34.61
CA LEU A 80 8.10 45.38 -35.42
C LEU A 80 8.92 46.32 -34.51
#